data_AF-A0A7Y5FHW2-F1
#
_entry.id   AF-A0A7Y5FHW2-F1
#
_cell.length_a   1.000
_cell.length_b   1.000
_cell.length_c   1.000
_cell.angle_alpha   90.00
_cell.angle_beta   90.00
_cell.angle_gamma   90.00
#
_symmetry.space_group_name_H-M   'P 1'
#
loop_
_entity.id
_entity.type
_entity.pdbx_description
1 polymer ?
#
loop_
_entity_poly.entity_id
_entity_poly.type
_entity_poly.pdbx_seq_one_letter_code
_entity_poly.pdbx_strand_id
1 'polypeptide(L)' 'MEIRAKLAQAEPDLLERRLDLVVSFYKISSLHQGKVKREYLQRALQILLELQRAGKLPPANAGWIAAIQQELAKGVISDQ' A
#
# COMPACT_ATOMS: atom_id res chain seq x y z
N MET A 1 32.29 -6.19 16.96
CA MET A 1 31.11 -5.33 16.71
C MET A 1 30.86 -5.28 15.21
N GLU A 2 30.26 -6.30 14.60
CA GLU A 2 30.05 -6.32 13.14
C GLU A 2 28.78 -7.09 12.76
N ILE A 3 27.60 -6.55 13.06
CA ILE A 3 26.33 -7.07 12.52
C ILE A 3 25.38 -5.90 12.23
N ARG A 4 25.77 -4.98 11.36
CA ARG A 4 24.83 -3.97 10.81
C ARG A 4 24.88 -3.83 9.29
N ALA A 5 25.90 -4.42 8.63
CA ALA A 5 26.10 -4.24 7.19
C ALA A 5 25.26 -5.18 6.29
N LYS A 6 24.66 -6.25 6.83
CA LYS A 6 23.84 -7.20 6.03
C LYS A 6 22.34 -6.92 6.04
N LEU A 7 21.83 -6.08 6.96
CA LEU A 7 20.38 -5.83 7.05
C LEU A 7 19.89 -4.93 5.90
N ALA A 8 20.71 -3.97 5.48
CA ALA A 8 20.36 -3.01 4.43
C ALA A 8 20.19 -3.64 3.03
N GLN A 9 20.66 -4.88 2.79
CA GLN A 9 20.43 -5.58 1.52
C GLN A 9 19.08 -6.33 1.50
N ALA A 10 18.56 -6.73 2.66
CA ALA A 10 17.26 -7.41 2.76
C ALA A 10 16.08 -6.42 2.80
N GLU A 11 16.32 -5.20 3.27
CA GLU A 11 15.31 -4.14 3.36
C GLU A 11 14.76 -3.64 2.01
N PRO A 12 15.56 -3.39 0.96
CA PRO A 12 15.04 -2.94 -0.34
C PRO A 12 14.20 -4.04 -1.02
N ASP A 13 14.65 -5.29 -0.97
CA ASP A 13 13.92 -6.44 -1.52
C ASP A 13 12.54 -6.63 -0.86
N LEU A 14 12.47 -6.39 0.45
CA LEU A 14 11.22 -6.40 1.21
C LEU A 14 10.34 -5.18 0.90
N LEU A 15 10.94 -4.01 0.66
CA LEU A 15 10.21 -2.80 0.27
C LEU A 15 9.55 -2.99 -1.10
N GLU A 16 10.32 -3.43 -2.10
CA GLU A 16 9.81 -3.67 -3.45
C GLU A 16 8.68 -4.70 -3.44
N ARG A 17 8.82 -5.80 -2.70
CA ARG A 17 7.74 -6.79 -2.54
C ARG A 17 6.48 -6.22 -1.87
N ARG A 18 6.63 -5.36 -0.85
CA ARG A 18 5.48 -4.70 -0.21
C ARG A 18 4.78 -3.73 -1.17
N LEU A 19 5.54 -2.99 -1.98
CA LEU A 19 4.98 -2.10 -2.99
C LEU A 19 4.30 -2.88 -4.12
N ASP A 20 4.85 -4.01 -4.54
CA ASP A 20 4.22 -4.89 -5.53
C ASP A 20 2.88 -5.46 -5.01
N LEU A 21 2.81 -5.83 -3.72
CA LEU A 21 1.55 -6.24 -3.08
C LEU A 21 0.51 -5.12 -3.09
N VAL A 22 0.91 -3.87 -2.86
CA VAL A 22 0.02 -2.71 -2.95
C VAL A 22 -0.55 -2.58 -4.36
N VAL A 23 0.29 -2.69 -5.38
CA VAL A 23 -0.14 -2.63 -6.79
C VAL A 23 -1.09 -3.80 -7.11
N SER A 24 -0.78 -5.00 -6.64
CA SER A 24 -1.62 -6.18 -6.82
C SER A 24 -3.00 -6.00 -6.17
N PHE A 25 -3.07 -5.54 -4.92
CA PHE A 25 -4.34 -5.26 -4.25
C PHE A 25 -5.13 -4.15 -4.94
N TYR A 26 -4.47 -3.09 -5.39
CA TYR A 26 -5.13 -2.03 -6.14
C TYR A 26 -5.74 -2.55 -7.45
N LYS A 27 -4.98 -3.34 -8.22
CA LYS A 27 -5.47 -3.99 -9.44
C LYS A 27 -6.66 -4.91 -9.15
N ILE A 28 -6.57 -5.78 -8.15
CA ILE A 28 -7.68 -6.67 -7.78
C ILE A 28 -8.91 -5.84 -7.36
N SER A 29 -8.72 -4.77 -6.59
CA SER A 29 -9.82 -3.90 -6.20
C SER A 29 -10.53 -3.25 -7.38
N SER A 30 -9.81 -2.97 -8.47
CA SER A 30 -10.37 -2.41 -9.71
C SER A 30 -11.25 -3.41 -10.48
N LEU A 31 -11.08 -4.71 -10.23
CA LEU A 31 -11.88 -5.79 -10.83
C LEU A 31 -13.14 -6.11 -10.01
N HIS A 32 -13.28 -5.53 -8.82
CA HIS A 32 -14.39 -5.79 -7.91
C HIS A 32 -15.16 -4.49 -7.60
N GLN A 33 -16.32 -4.65 -6.94
CA GLN A 33 -17.16 -3.54 -6.50
C GLN A 33 -17.59 -3.72 -5.04
N GLY A 34 -18.19 -2.68 -4.46
CA GLY A 34 -18.76 -2.69 -3.12
C GLY A 34 -17.75 -3.10 -2.04
N LYS A 35 -18.14 -4.07 -1.20
CA LYS A 35 -17.35 -4.54 -0.05
C LYS A 35 -15.99 -5.10 -0.46
N VAL A 36 -15.93 -5.91 -1.52
CA VAL A 36 -14.69 -6.57 -1.95
C VAL A 36 -13.66 -5.55 -2.44
N LYS A 37 -14.08 -4.55 -3.24
CA LYS A 37 -13.21 -3.43 -3.63
C LYS A 37 -12.66 -2.70 -2.40
N ARG A 38 -13.52 -2.37 -1.43
CA ARG A 38 -13.11 -1.70 -0.18
C ARG A 38 -12.08 -2.50 0.61
N GLU A 39 -12.28 -3.81 0.78
CA GLU A 39 -11.34 -4.65 1.53
C GLU A 39 -9.94 -4.67 0.92
N TYR A 40 -9.83 -4.79 -0.41
CA TYR A 40 -8.54 -4.78 -1.09
C TYR A 40 -7.86 -3.40 -1.02
N LEU A 41 -8.62 -2.31 -1.19
CA LEU A 41 -8.10 -0.95 -1.03
C LEU A 41 -7.63 -0.68 0.41
N GLN A 42 -8.34 -1.18 1.42
CA GLN A 42 -7.93 -1.06 2.82
C GLN A 42 -6.60 -1.81 3.10
N ARG A 43 -6.43 -3.02 2.55
CA ARG A 43 -5.17 -3.78 2.66
C ARG A 43 -4.01 -3.04 2.00
N ALA A 44 -4.23 -2.49 0.80
CA ALA A 44 -3.25 -1.67 0.10
C ALA A 44 -2.85 -0.43 0.93
N LEU A 45 -3.84 0.27 1.49
CA LEU A 45 -3.62 1.45 2.32
C LEU A 45 -2.83 1.13 3.59
N GLN A 46 -3.14 0.01 4.25
CA GLN A 46 -2.46 -0.40 5.48
C GLN A 46 -0.95 -0.58 5.24
N ILE A 47 -0.56 -1.26 4.17
CA ILE A 47 0.87 -1.47 3.85
C ILE A 47 1.57 -0.13 3.62
N LEU A 48 0.94 0.79 2.88
CA LEU A 48 1.54 2.11 2.62
C LEU A 48 1.69 2.94 3.90
N LEU A 49 0.72 2.89 4.80
CA LEU A 49 0.81 3.57 6.10
C LEU A 49 1.91 2.97 6.97
N GLU A 50 2.09 1.64 6.97
CA GLU A 50 3.21 1.00 7.65
C GLU A 50 4.56 1.43 7.08
N LEU A 51 4.69 1.49 5.74
CA LEU A 51 5.90 1.97 5.07
C LEU A 51 6.18 3.45 5.37
N GLN A 52 5.13 4.29 5.40
CA GLN A 52 5.26 5.71 5.74
C GLN A 52 5.70 5.89 7.19
N ARG A 53 5.08 5.19 8.14
CA ARG A 53 5.46 5.23 9.57
C ARG A 53 6.89 4.73 9.80
N ALA A 54 7.33 3.76 9.02
CA ALA A 54 8.71 3.26 9.05
C ALA A 54 9.72 4.18 8.36
N GLY A 55 9.29 5.27 7.72
CA GLY A 55 10.15 6.16 6.93
C GLY A 55 10.72 5.49 5.66
N LYS A 56 10.09 4.40 5.21
CA LYS A 56 10.53 3.57 4.06
C LYS A 56 9.72 3.80 2.80
N LEU A 57 8.62 4.56 2.88
CA LEU A 57 7.81 4.87 1.70
C LEU A 57 8.57 5.84 0.80
N PRO A 58 8.87 5.47 -0.46
CA PRO A 58 9.53 6.39 -1.37
C PRO A 58 8.66 7.62 -1.63
N PRO A 59 9.25 8.83 -1.78
CA PRO A 59 8.49 10.05 -2.02
C PRO A 59 7.66 9.98 -3.31
N ALA A 60 8.15 9.26 -4.33
CA ALA A 60 7.41 9.00 -5.57
C ALA A 60 6.08 8.23 -5.35
N ASN A 61 5.97 7.49 -4.24
CA ASN A 61 4.82 6.66 -3.91
C ASN A 61 3.94 7.30 -2.81
N ALA A 62 4.32 8.46 -2.26
CA ALA A 62 3.56 9.15 -1.22
C ALA A 62 2.13 9.48 -1.66
N GLY A 63 1.93 9.78 -2.95
CA GLY A 63 0.61 10.07 -3.52
C GLY A 63 -0.35 8.87 -3.55
N TRP A 64 0.15 7.64 -3.41
CA TRP A 64 -0.69 6.44 -3.47
C TRP A 64 -1.67 6.35 -2.28
N ILE A 65 -1.25 6.85 -1.11
CA ILE A 65 -2.10 6.90 0.09
C ILE A 65 -3.34 7.76 -0.19
N ALA A 66 -3.13 8.97 -0.71
CA ALA A 66 -4.22 9.88 -1.04
C ALA A 66 -5.13 9.32 -2.14
N ALA A 67 -4.55 8.70 -3.18
CA ALA A 67 -5.32 8.10 -4.27
C ALA A 67 -6.24 6.96 -3.76
N ILE A 68 -5.72 6.06 -2.92
CA ILE A 68 -6.51 4.96 -2.35
C ILE A 68 -7.59 5.49 -1.40
N GLN A 69 -7.28 6.50 -0.58
CA GLN A 69 -8.26 7.14 0.30
C GLN A 69 -9.41 7.78 -0.49
N GLN A 70 -9.11 8.44 -1.61
CA GLN A 70 -10.13 9.00 -2.49
C GLN A 70 -11.02 7.92 -3.09
N GLU A 71 -10.45 6.80 -3.56
CA GLU A 71 -11.24 5.69 -4.09
C GLU A 71 -12.13 5.02 -3.03
N LEU A 72 -11.62 4.89 -1.79
CA LEU A 72 -12.42 4.42 -0.66
C LEU A 72 -13.58 5.39 -0.35
N ALA A 73 -13.33 6.70 -0.36
CA ALA A 73 -14.35 7.71 -0.11
C ALA A 73 -15.45 7.70 -1.19
N LYS A 74 -15.08 7.56 -2.46
CA LYS A 74 -16.06 7.42 -3.56
C LYS A 74 -16.92 6.16 -3.40
N GLY A 75 -16.30 5.04 -3.04
CA GLY A 75 -17.02 3.78 -2.83
C GLY A 75 -17.98 3.78 -1.64
N VAL A 76 -17.79 4.67 -0.67
CA VAL A 76 -18.74 4.87 0.45
C VAL A 76 -19.97 5.66 0.00
N ILE A 77 -19.82 6.61 -0.91
CA ILE A 77 -20.93 7.44 -1.41
C ILE A 77 -21.84 6.65 -2.36
N SER A 78 -21.29 5.66 -3.09
CA SER A 78 -22.08 4.82 -4.00
C SER A 78 -22.80 3.62 -3.34
N ASP A 79 -22.63 3.41 -2.03
CA ASP A 79 -23.22 2.30 -1.25
C ASP A 79 -24.41 2.78 -0.38
N GLN A 80 -24.91 4.01 -0.61
CA GLN A 80 -26.09 4.60 0.05
C GLN A 80 -27.29 4.68 -0.90
#